data_AF-A0A178YBR0-F1
#
_entry.id   AF-A0A178YBR0-F1
#
_cell.length_a   1.000
_cell.length_b   1.000
_cell.length_c   1.000
_cell.angle_alpha   90.00
_cell.angle_beta   90.00
_cell.angle_gamma   90.00
#
_symmetry.space_group_name_H-M   'P 1'
#
loop_
_entity.id
_entity.type
_entity.pdbx_description
1 polymer ?
#
loop_
_entity_poly.entity_id
_entity_poly.type
_entity_poly.pdbx_seq_one_letter_code
_entity_poly.pdbx_strand_id
1 'polypeptide(L)'
;MKDPDHGEKPSESGASAAGRGEARKAPRGGKGKRRRRKPSGLPSAIASRSGLPGEAGRPAALDEAEPARKRKRRRRSKSARPEGQAAAGASGQGAAHPDTTISDKKGHKRSKKARHRRGLQGRPLAPAGRPLSVERASDASRARSGDAAAAPQSLQPTRSDKVSAPHLAPSEPPAPLYAALDLGTNNCRLLVAQPTRPGQFRVVDAFSRIVRLGEGLGASGRLSDDAMERSVEALKVCAAKLNARSIRRRRLIATEAARAAANGEAFLKRVAEETGLVLEIIDRETEARLAVSGCSSLVDRDTKSVVLFDIGGGSSEIAVIRIGENRSSRLANHITHWTSLPVGVVTLSERHGGEHVTPESFERMVREVEGMLERFDGPSVEALASGVSGSGFHLIGTSGTVTTLAGVHLDLPRYDRRRVDGLWLTDEEVSAMQARLLSWDFAARAANPCIGPDRADLVLAGCAILEAIRRRWPSARMRVADRGLREGLLTDMMADDGAWRRGRPRRFQRGFAPPPAGEERPKPHEGNKA
;
A
#
# COMPACT_ATOMS: atom_id res chain seq x y z
N MET A 1 51.27 7.44 10.92
CA MET A 1 52.59 6.83 10.66
C MET A 1 52.69 5.61 11.56
N LYS A 2 52.80 4.41 10.98
CA LYS A 2 53.00 3.06 11.59
C LYS A 2 52.32 2.68 12.94
N ASP A 3 51.62 1.55 12.87
CA ASP A 3 51.41 0.49 13.89
C ASP A 3 52.71 0.07 14.65
N PRO A 4 52.69 -0.75 15.75
CA PRO A 4 51.78 -1.90 15.94
C PRO A 4 51.21 -2.25 17.34
N ASP A 5 50.07 -2.94 17.26
CA ASP A 5 49.69 -4.21 17.92
C ASP A 5 50.65 -4.88 18.95
N HIS A 6 50.03 -5.44 20.00
CA HIS A 6 50.54 -6.53 20.83
C HIS A 6 49.37 -7.16 21.62
N GLY A 7 49.15 -8.47 21.51
CA GLY A 7 48.14 -9.18 22.29
C GLY A 7 48.59 -10.59 22.69
N GLU A 8 47.84 -11.26 23.58
CA GLU A 8 47.89 -12.71 23.80
C GLU A 8 46.68 -13.23 24.61
N LYS A 9 46.46 -14.55 24.62
CA LYS A 9 45.39 -15.26 25.38
C LYS A 9 45.97 -16.34 26.30
N PRO A 10 45.47 -16.46 27.54
CA PRO A 10 45.03 -17.75 28.12
C PRO A 10 43.67 -17.61 28.86
N SER A 11 42.94 -18.64 29.29
CA SER A 11 42.94 -20.10 29.09
C SER A 11 41.56 -20.68 29.50
N GLU A 12 41.25 -21.94 29.16
CA GLU A 12 40.00 -22.61 29.59
C GLU A 12 40.09 -23.31 30.96
N SER A 13 38.92 -23.52 31.58
CA SER A 13 38.59 -24.58 32.56
C SER A 13 39.21 -24.52 33.97
N GLY A 14 38.53 -25.17 34.93
CA GLY A 14 38.98 -25.32 36.32
C GLY A 14 37.82 -25.11 37.31
N ALA A 15 37.50 -26.13 38.11
CA ALA A 15 36.39 -26.09 39.07
C ALA A 15 36.83 -26.58 40.46
N SER A 16 36.11 -26.13 41.51
CA SER A 16 35.69 -26.88 42.71
C SER A 16 35.89 -26.14 44.04
N ALA A 17 34.87 -26.26 44.90
CA ALA A 17 34.88 -26.18 46.37
C ALA A 17 35.31 -24.88 47.09
N ALA A 18 34.91 -24.62 48.35
CA ALA A 18 33.70 -24.96 49.12
C ALA A 18 33.76 -24.25 50.50
N GLY A 19 32.62 -24.01 51.17
CA GLY A 19 32.64 -23.87 52.64
C GLY A 19 31.50 -23.12 53.33
N ARG A 20 30.94 -23.77 54.37
CA ARG A 20 30.13 -23.22 55.50
C ARG A 20 28.71 -22.70 55.13
N GLY A 21 27.68 -22.87 55.96
CA GLY A 21 27.56 -23.62 57.22
C GLY A 21 26.16 -23.47 57.86
N GLU A 22 25.80 -24.37 58.78
CA GLU A 22 24.57 -24.42 59.61
C GLU A 22 23.21 -24.60 58.86
N ALA A 23 22.25 -25.49 59.19
CA ALA A 23 21.96 -26.51 60.22
C ALA A 23 20.90 -26.18 61.29
N ARG A 24 19.68 -26.73 61.13
CA ARG A 24 18.73 -27.15 62.21
C ARG A 24 17.74 -28.21 61.68
N LYS A 25 16.97 -28.87 62.57
CA LYS A 25 16.43 -30.25 62.36
C LYS A 25 14.90 -30.36 62.20
N ALA A 26 14.49 -31.33 61.35
CA ALA A 26 13.44 -32.38 61.44
C ALA A 26 12.44 -32.43 62.64
N PRO A 27 11.29 -33.17 62.61
CA PRO A 27 11.02 -34.40 61.79
C PRO A 27 9.56 -34.70 61.28
N ARG A 28 9.46 -35.84 60.56
CA ARG A 28 8.37 -36.86 60.44
C ARG A 28 7.03 -36.64 61.20
N GLY A 29 5.84 -37.03 60.71
CA GLY A 29 5.43 -37.78 59.52
C GLY A 29 4.21 -38.71 59.79
N GLY A 30 3.36 -39.03 58.80
CA GLY A 30 2.12 -39.83 59.01
C GLY A 30 1.58 -40.57 57.76
N LYS A 31 0.72 -41.60 57.94
CA LYS A 31 0.25 -42.51 56.87
C LYS A 31 -1.24 -42.88 56.97
N GLY A 32 -1.92 -43.02 55.83
CA GLY A 32 -3.12 -43.86 55.66
C GLY A 32 -3.99 -43.49 54.45
N LYS A 33 -4.82 -44.35 53.85
CA LYS A 33 -4.82 -45.81 53.59
C LYS A 33 -6.12 -46.12 52.80
N ARG A 34 -5.99 -46.44 51.49
CA ARG A 34 -6.86 -47.29 50.64
C ARG A 34 -8.38 -47.47 50.97
N ARG A 35 -9.23 -47.27 49.94
CA ARG A 35 -10.17 -48.26 49.34
C ARG A 35 -10.65 -47.70 47.98
N ARG A 36 -10.86 -48.36 46.83
CA ARG A 36 -10.89 -49.75 46.29
C ARG A 36 -12.26 -50.08 45.68
N ARG A 37 -12.40 -49.99 44.34
CA ARG A 37 -13.17 -50.95 43.51
C ARG A 37 -12.70 -50.93 42.03
N LYS A 38 -13.27 -51.80 41.17
CA LYS A 38 -12.74 -52.25 39.86
C LYS A 38 -13.87 -52.40 38.80
N PRO A 39 -13.58 -52.71 37.50
CA PRO A 39 -14.43 -52.33 36.35
C PRO A 39 -15.08 -53.49 35.56
N SER A 40 -15.80 -53.12 34.50
CA SER A 40 -16.11 -53.86 33.25
C SER A 40 -16.17 -52.84 32.09
N GLY A 41 -15.95 -53.15 30.80
CA GLY A 41 -15.49 -54.38 30.14
C GLY A 41 -14.90 -54.08 28.73
N LEU A 42 -14.27 -55.07 28.10
CA LEU A 42 -13.63 -55.06 26.77
C LEU A 42 -14.45 -55.95 25.78
N PRO A 43 -14.06 -56.24 24.51
CA PRO A 43 -12.97 -55.71 23.64
C PRO A 43 -13.37 -55.37 22.18
N SER A 44 -12.47 -54.69 21.44
CA SER A 44 -11.82 -55.18 20.19
C SER A 44 -10.73 -54.15 19.80
N ALA A 45 -9.43 -54.42 19.59
CA ALA A 45 -8.71 -55.52 18.93
C ALA A 45 -8.94 -55.52 17.40
N ILE A 46 -7.97 -55.64 16.49
CA ILE A 46 -6.53 -56.06 16.54
C ILE A 46 -5.76 -55.06 15.60
N ALA A 47 -4.62 -54.44 15.97
CA ALA A 47 -3.22 -54.91 15.81
C ALA A 47 -2.85 -55.48 14.41
N SER A 48 -1.61 -55.42 13.88
CA SER A 48 -0.36 -54.71 14.24
C SER A 48 0.70 -54.87 13.13
N ARG A 49 1.76 -54.03 13.11
CA ARG A 49 3.14 -54.31 12.61
C ARG A 49 3.31 -54.58 11.09
N SER A 50 4.04 -53.80 10.29
CA SER A 50 5.45 -53.31 10.30
C SER A 50 6.38 -54.15 9.39
N GLY A 51 6.96 -53.53 8.35
CA GLY A 51 7.96 -54.18 7.48
C GLY A 51 8.42 -53.32 6.28
N LEU A 52 9.70 -52.96 6.30
CA LEU A 52 10.58 -52.68 5.14
C LEU A 52 11.64 -53.84 5.16
N PRO A 53 12.35 -54.21 4.06
CA PRO A 53 12.98 -53.29 3.09
C PRO A 53 13.14 -53.76 1.62
N GLY A 54 13.72 -52.88 0.78
CA GLY A 54 14.40 -53.21 -0.49
C GLY A 54 13.54 -53.48 -1.73
N GLU A 55 14.05 -53.44 -2.98
CA GLU A 55 15.25 -52.76 -3.52
C GLU A 55 15.13 -52.66 -5.07
N ALA A 56 15.87 -51.73 -5.72
CA ALA A 56 16.24 -51.62 -7.16
C ALA A 56 15.27 -52.00 -8.32
N GLY A 57 15.14 -51.13 -9.35
CA GLY A 57 14.55 -51.53 -10.65
C GLY A 57 14.29 -50.43 -11.71
N ARG A 58 15.15 -50.34 -12.74
CA ARG A 58 15.01 -49.64 -14.05
C ARG A 58 16.07 -50.24 -15.01
N PRO A 59 16.04 -50.09 -16.36
CA PRO A 59 15.22 -49.19 -17.20
C PRO A 59 14.59 -49.86 -18.47
N ALA A 60 14.17 -49.03 -19.45
CA ALA A 60 14.01 -49.30 -20.91
C ALA A 60 12.83 -50.19 -21.40
N ALA A 61 12.42 -50.17 -22.69
CA ALA A 61 12.31 -49.12 -23.73
C ALA A 61 11.56 -49.65 -24.99
N LEU A 62 11.06 -48.75 -25.87
CA LEU A 62 10.50 -49.02 -27.23
C LEU A 62 9.16 -49.81 -27.26
N ASP A 63 8.37 -49.87 -28.35
CA ASP A 63 8.59 -49.50 -29.76
C ASP A 63 7.29 -48.99 -30.49
N GLU A 64 7.38 -48.61 -31.78
CA GLU A 64 6.32 -47.94 -32.59
C GLU A 64 5.53 -48.84 -33.61
N ALA A 65 4.74 -48.17 -34.50
CA ALA A 65 4.02 -48.57 -35.74
C ALA A 65 2.47 -48.75 -35.63
N GLU A 66 1.60 -48.00 -36.33
CA GLU A 66 1.33 -47.83 -37.80
C GLU A 66 0.62 -49.05 -38.45
N PRO A 67 -0.16 -48.89 -39.56
CA PRO A 67 -1.13 -47.83 -39.90
C PRO A 67 -2.40 -48.32 -40.68
N ALA A 68 -3.35 -47.42 -41.00
CA ALA A 68 -4.42 -47.70 -41.97
C ALA A 68 -4.74 -46.52 -42.92
N ARG A 69 -5.03 -46.85 -44.20
CA ARG A 69 -5.07 -45.95 -45.38
C ARG A 69 -6.15 -46.53 -46.36
N LYS A 70 -6.68 -45.96 -47.47
CA LYS A 70 -6.33 -44.85 -48.40
C LYS A 70 -7.54 -44.62 -49.37
N ARG A 71 -8.16 -43.42 -49.56
CA ARG A 71 -9.24 -43.20 -50.60
C ARG A 71 -9.07 -41.90 -51.45
N LYS A 72 -9.74 -41.81 -52.62
CA LYS A 72 -9.24 -41.12 -53.84
C LYS A 72 -10.15 -40.05 -54.49
N ARG A 73 -9.48 -39.08 -55.15
CA ARG A 73 -9.93 -38.03 -56.11
C ARG A 73 -10.83 -38.47 -57.29
N ARG A 74 -11.66 -37.52 -57.77
CA ARG A 74 -11.75 -36.95 -59.16
C ARG A 74 -12.76 -35.77 -59.13
N ARG A 75 -12.64 -34.56 -59.73
CA ARG A 75 -11.88 -33.87 -60.82
C ARG A 75 -12.75 -33.53 -62.06
N ARG A 76 -13.09 -32.25 -62.26
CA ARG A 76 -13.51 -31.59 -63.54
C ARG A 76 -13.01 -30.12 -63.55
N SER A 77 -13.22 -29.35 -64.63
CA SER A 77 -12.32 -28.23 -65.04
C SER A 77 -12.94 -27.12 -65.93
N LYS A 78 -12.13 -26.08 -66.25
CA LYS A 78 -12.33 -24.84 -67.09
C LYS A 78 -12.76 -23.58 -66.30
N SER A 79 -12.36 -22.33 -66.64
CA SER A 79 -11.48 -21.79 -67.72
C SER A 79 -11.01 -20.32 -67.46
N ALA A 80 -9.88 -19.91 -68.09
CA ALA A 80 -9.33 -18.55 -68.45
C ALA A 80 -9.52 -17.31 -67.51
N ARG A 81 -8.53 -16.46 -67.16
CA ARG A 81 -7.50 -15.64 -67.92
C ARG A 81 -8.08 -14.44 -68.72
N PRO A 82 -7.31 -13.34 -69.00
CA PRO A 82 -5.88 -13.02 -68.74
C PRO A 82 -5.64 -11.66 -67.97
N GLU A 83 -4.61 -11.46 -67.14
CA GLU A 83 -3.18 -11.02 -67.34
C GLU A 83 -2.88 -9.50 -67.25
N GLY A 84 -1.62 -9.18 -66.90
CA GLY A 84 -1.09 -7.83 -66.74
C GLY A 84 0.25 -7.83 -65.97
N GLN A 85 1.38 -8.02 -66.66
CA GLN A 85 2.74 -8.05 -66.07
C GLN A 85 3.67 -7.05 -66.77
N ALA A 86 4.47 -6.33 -65.98
CA ALA A 86 5.79 -5.78 -66.32
C ALA A 86 6.42 -5.18 -65.02
N ALA A 87 7.73 -5.07 -64.84
CA ALA A 87 8.88 -5.85 -65.30
C ALA A 87 10.06 -5.52 -64.36
N ALA A 88 11.11 -6.36 -64.30
CA ALA A 88 12.25 -6.15 -63.40
C ALA A 88 13.39 -5.35 -64.05
N GLY A 89 14.20 -4.67 -63.23
CA GLY A 89 15.45 -4.03 -63.62
C GLY A 89 16.39 -3.85 -62.41
N ALA A 90 17.67 -4.19 -62.58
CA ALA A 90 18.76 -3.94 -61.62
C ALA A 90 19.62 -2.74 -62.11
N SER A 91 20.76 -2.33 -61.56
CA SER A 91 21.69 -2.84 -60.53
C SER A 91 22.63 -1.69 -60.06
N GLY A 92 23.53 -1.95 -59.09
CA GLY A 92 24.59 -1.04 -58.62
C GLY A 92 24.27 -0.44 -57.24
N GLN A 93 24.98 -0.74 -56.15
CA GLN A 93 26.42 -0.69 -55.84
C GLN A 93 27.05 0.70 -55.92
N GLY A 94 27.62 1.15 -54.79
CA GLY A 94 28.34 2.41 -54.65
C GLY A 94 28.65 2.67 -53.17
N ALA A 95 29.83 2.25 -52.71
CA ALA A 95 30.29 2.44 -51.34
C ALA A 95 31.70 3.06 -51.32
N ALA A 96 31.87 4.15 -50.56
CA ALA A 96 33.17 4.72 -50.24
C ALA A 96 33.08 5.60 -48.98
N HIS A 97 33.93 5.34 -47.99
CA HIS A 97 34.37 6.38 -47.05
C HIS A 97 35.40 7.29 -47.75
N PRO A 98 35.68 8.46 -47.17
CA PRO A 98 37.02 8.62 -46.61
C PRO A 98 37.02 9.13 -45.17
N ASP A 99 38.20 9.06 -44.56
CA ASP A 99 38.59 9.69 -43.29
C ASP A 99 39.73 10.70 -43.57
N THR A 100 40.17 11.45 -42.53
CA THR A 100 41.38 12.30 -42.37
C THR A 100 41.18 13.79 -42.03
N THR A 101 41.24 14.06 -40.72
CA THR A 101 42.10 15.08 -40.04
C THR A 101 41.93 16.61 -40.22
N ILE A 102 41.87 17.28 -39.05
CA ILE A 102 42.52 18.57 -38.68
C ILE A 102 41.97 19.88 -39.30
N SER A 103 41.35 20.73 -38.46
CA SER A 103 41.96 22.00 -37.99
C SER A 103 41.04 22.87 -37.11
N ASP A 104 41.65 23.59 -36.15
CA ASP A 104 41.03 24.72 -35.44
C ASP A 104 40.82 25.95 -36.35
N LYS A 105 39.71 26.70 -36.13
CA LYS A 105 39.79 28.17 -35.97
C LYS A 105 38.52 28.83 -35.43
N LYS A 106 38.73 30.02 -34.85
CA LYS A 106 37.74 30.83 -34.12
C LYS A 106 36.80 31.60 -35.07
N GLY A 107 35.50 31.56 -34.79
CA GLY A 107 34.42 32.10 -35.63
C GLY A 107 34.28 33.63 -35.70
N HIS A 108 33.12 34.08 -36.19
CA HIS A 108 32.75 35.50 -36.28
C HIS A 108 31.26 35.79 -36.05
N LYS A 109 30.92 37.08 -35.85
CA LYS A 109 29.65 37.57 -35.29
C LYS A 109 28.65 38.08 -36.33
N ARG A 110 27.34 37.84 -36.11
CA ARG A 110 26.15 38.66 -36.51
C ARG A 110 24.94 38.06 -35.75
N SER A 111 24.08 38.74 -34.96
CA SER A 111 23.48 40.09 -34.97
C SER A 111 22.64 40.33 -36.24
N LYS A 112 21.34 40.71 -36.18
CA LYS A 112 20.64 41.56 -35.19
C LYS A 112 19.08 41.45 -35.26
N LYS A 113 18.38 42.02 -34.26
CA LYS A 113 16.90 42.23 -34.09
C LYS A 113 16.11 40.98 -33.64
N ALA A 114 15.38 40.91 -32.51
CA ALA A 114 14.99 41.83 -31.41
C ALA A 114 13.77 42.77 -31.62
N ARG A 115 12.71 42.59 -30.79
CA ARG A 115 11.69 43.58 -30.39
C ARG A 115 11.15 43.28 -28.97
N HIS A 116 10.84 44.36 -28.22
CA HIS A 116 10.18 44.56 -26.90
C HIS A 116 9.68 43.36 -26.06
N ARG A 117 9.88 43.24 -24.72
CA ARG A 117 10.36 44.11 -23.60
C ARG A 117 9.34 45.02 -22.85
N ARG A 118 8.81 44.51 -21.72
CA ARG A 118 8.47 45.14 -20.40
C ARG A 118 8.71 44.03 -19.33
N GLY A 119 9.20 44.20 -18.09
CA GLY A 119 9.37 45.35 -17.18
C GLY A 119 8.26 45.30 -16.11
N LEU A 120 8.45 45.07 -14.80
CA LEU A 120 9.48 45.46 -13.80
C LEU A 120 9.74 44.31 -12.79
N GLN A 121 10.96 44.01 -12.31
CA GLN A 121 11.71 44.57 -11.15
C GLN A 121 11.07 44.42 -9.74
N GLY A 122 11.78 43.71 -8.85
CA GLY A 122 11.54 43.53 -7.40
C GLY A 122 12.73 42.80 -6.74
N ARG A 123 13.04 43.03 -5.46
CA ARG A 123 14.26 42.55 -4.77
C ARG A 123 14.04 41.36 -3.82
N PRO A 124 15.07 40.56 -3.49
CA PRO A 124 14.97 39.41 -2.59
C PRO A 124 14.99 39.80 -1.09
N LEU A 125 14.57 38.86 -0.23
CA LEU A 125 14.63 38.97 1.23
C LEU A 125 15.52 37.86 1.83
N ALA A 126 16.21 38.20 2.93
CA ALA A 126 17.00 37.30 3.77
C ALA A 126 16.65 37.55 5.26
N PRO A 127 16.93 36.61 6.19
CA PRO A 127 16.15 36.49 7.42
C PRO A 127 16.76 37.08 8.70
N ALA A 128 15.87 37.42 9.64
CA ALA A 128 16.08 37.55 11.09
C ALA A 128 14.73 37.21 11.78
N GLY A 129 14.62 36.82 13.06
CA GLY A 129 15.61 36.50 14.10
C GLY A 129 14.90 35.91 15.33
N ARG A 130 15.65 35.37 16.30
CA ARG A 130 15.16 34.88 17.62
C ARG A 130 15.79 35.74 18.73
N PRO A 131 15.28 35.67 19.98
CA PRO A 131 13.92 35.92 20.45
C PRO A 131 13.93 37.08 21.48
N LEU A 132 12.83 37.35 22.18
CA LEU A 132 12.85 38.19 23.40
C LEU A 132 12.17 37.51 24.57
N SER A 133 12.69 37.76 25.77
CA SER A 133 12.30 37.14 27.03
C SER A 133 11.60 38.13 27.98
N VAL A 134 10.82 37.53 28.88
CA VAL A 134 10.10 38.10 30.03
C VAL A 134 10.89 39.17 30.80
N GLU A 135 10.22 40.26 31.17
CA GLU A 135 10.29 40.76 32.55
C GLU A 135 9.01 41.50 32.99
N ARG A 136 8.80 41.63 34.30
CA ARG A 136 7.69 42.35 34.95
C ARG A 136 8.27 43.39 35.89
N ALA A 137 7.71 44.60 35.88
CA ALA A 137 7.86 45.60 36.94
C ALA A 137 6.51 46.30 37.16
N SER A 138 6.36 47.01 38.27
CA SER A 138 5.03 47.39 38.82
C SER A 138 4.96 48.79 39.43
N ASP A 139 3.71 49.29 39.49
CA ASP A 139 3.14 50.09 40.59
C ASP A 139 3.11 51.64 40.50
N ALA A 140 2.22 52.22 41.33
CA ALA A 140 2.28 53.55 41.97
C ALA A 140 1.85 54.86 41.25
N SER A 141 0.55 54.93 40.89
CA SER A 141 -0.40 55.95 41.44
C SER A 141 -0.46 57.44 40.98
N ARG A 142 -1.65 58.03 41.25
CA ARG A 142 -2.04 59.47 41.32
C ARG A 142 -2.12 60.30 40.02
N ALA A 143 -2.96 61.35 39.91
CA ALA A 143 -4.26 61.71 40.54
C ALA A 143 -4.82 63.02 39.90
N ARG A 144 -6.11 63.33 40.13
CA ARG A 144 -6.84 64.60 39.79
C ARG A 144 -7.22 64.76 38.29
N SER A 145 -8.30 65.45 37.90
CA SER A 145 -9.55 65.87 38.58
C SER A 145 -10.50 66.51 37.56
N GLY A 146 -11.83 66.39 37.71
CA GLY A 146 -12.80 67.18 36.92
C GLY A 146 -14.22 66.63 36.96
N ASP A 147 -15.12 67.33 37.64
CA ASP A 147 -16.55 67.00 37.73
C ASP A 147 -17.36 67.46 36.51
N ALA A 148 -18.44 66.74 36.19
CA ALA A 148 -19.81 67.26 36.20
C ALA A 148 -20.82 66.15 35.83
N ALA A 149 -22.00 66.15 36.44
CA ALA A 149 -23.06 65.17 36.20
C ALA A 149 -24.30 65.82 35.56
N ALA A 150 -24.99 65.09 34.67
CA ALA A 150 -26.36 65.41 34.25
C ALA A 150 -27.09 64.14 33.75
N ALA A 151 -28.15 63.76 34.45
CA ALA A 151 -29.15 62.75 34.06
C ALA A 151 -30.38 62.87 34.99
N PRO A 152 -31.55 62.28 34.69
CA PRO A 152 -31.99 61.68 33.43
C PRO A 152 -33.25 62.39 32.85
N GLN A 153 -33.70 62.00 31.65
CA GLN A 153 -35.13 62.10 31.29
C GLN A 153 -35.61 60.82 30.59
N SER A 154 -36.86 60.46 30.84
CA SER A 154 -37.48 59.20 30.41
C SER A 154 -38.39 59.40 29.19
N LEU A 155 -38.26 58.53 28.18
CA LEU A 155 -39.25 58.39 27.11
C LEU A 155 -39.68 56.92 27.00
N GLN A 156 -40.99 56.71 26.81
CA GLN A 156 -41.61 55.38 26.71
C GLN A 156 -41.58 54.84 25.27
N PRO A 157 -41.70 53.51 25.06
CA PRO A 157 -41.29 52.87 23.81
C PRO A 157 -42.31 53.01 22.68
N THR A 158 -41.84 53.41 21.50
CA THR A 158 -42.57 53.27 20.24
C THR A 158 -42.60 51.81 19.79
N ARG A 159 -43.71 51.38 19.18
CA ARG A 159 -43.92 50.00 18.74
C ARG A 159 -43.28 49.73 17.38
N SER A 160 -42.99 48.43 17.18
CA SER A 160 -42.85 47.74 15.89
C SER A 160 -41.86 48.33 14.88
N ASP A 161 -40.66 47.74 14.87
CA ASP A 161 -40.22 47.06 13.65
C ASP A 161 -39.65 45.68 13.99
N LYS A 162 -40.33 44.61 13.56
CA LYS A 162 -39.81 43.24 13.71
C LYS A 162 -38.94 42.91 12.49
N VAL A 163 -37.69 43.37 12.53
CA VAL A 163 -36.65 42.81 11.67
C VAL A 163 -36.48 41.35 12.03
N SER A 164 -37.11 40.46 11.27
CA SER A 164 -36.98 39.02 11.43
C SER A 164 -35.52 38.64 11.22
N ALA A 165 -34.81 38.33 12.31
CA ALA A 165 -33.47 37.79 12.26
C ALA A 165 -33.47 36.58 11.31
N PRO A 166 -32.52 36.49 10.35
CA PRO A 166 -32.52 35.40 9.39
C PRO A 166 -32.43 34.08 10.16
N HIS A 167 -33.41 33.21 9.94
CA HIS A 167 -33.42 31.88 10.52
C HIS A 167 -32.22 31.11 9.95
N LEU A 168 -31.11 31.12 10.68
CA LEU A 168 -29.99 30.23 10.44
C LEU A 168 -30.55 28.81 10.55
N ALA A 169 -30.72 28.16 9.40
CA ALA A 169 -31.07 26.75 9.34
C ALA A 169 -30.07 25.98 10.22
N PRO A 170 -30.51 24.99 11.03
CA PRO A 170 -29.59 24.23 11.87
C PRO A 170 -28.43 23.70 11.02
N SER A 171 -27.21 24.13 11.33
CA SER A 171 -26.02 23.70 10.60
C SER A 171 -25.97 22.18 10.59
N GLU A 172 -25.91 21.56 9.41
CA GLU A 172 -25.87 20.10 9.32
C GLU A 172 -24.75 19.57 10.23
N PRO A 173 -25.03 18.59 11.10
CA PRO A 173 -24.05 18.12 12.06
C PRO A 173 -22.79 17.68 11.30
N PRO A 174 -21.59 18.14 11.71
CA PRO A 174 -20.39 18.01 10.90
C PRO A 174 -20.15 16.54 10.54
N ALA A 175 -20.09 16.26 9.22
CA ALA A 175 -20.14 14.88 8.73
C ALA A 175 -19.06 14.01 9.41
N PRO A 176 -19.40 12.77 9.80
CA PRO A 176 -18.63 12.01 10.78
C PRO A 176 -17.21 11.69 10.32
N LEU A 177 -16.26 11.74 11.26
CA LEU A 177 -14.87 11.37 11.02
C LEU A 177 -14.68 9.86 11.07
N TYR A 178 -13.89 9.33 10.15
CA TYR A 178 -13.43 7.94 10.10
C TYR A 178 -11.90 7.93 10.20
N ALA A 179 -11.33 6.85 10.75
CA ALA A 179 -9.88 6.71 10.85
C ALA A 179 -9.38 5.33 10.41
N ALA A 180 -8.35 5.32 9.57
CA ALA A 180 -7.63 4.11 9.18
C ALA A 180 -6.16 4.22 9.57
N LEU A 181 -5.64 3.20 10.25
CA LEU A 181 -4.23 3.09 10.64
C LEU A 181 -3.64 1.83 9.99
N ASP A 182 -2.50 1.97 9.31
CA ASP A 182 -1.68 0.84 8.85
C ASP A 182 -0.36 0.75 9.66
N LEU A 183 -0.05 -0.46 10.11
CA LEU A 183 1.25 -0.84 10.65
C LEU A 183 1.92 -1.80 9.66
N GLY A 184 2.68 -1.20 8.75
CA GLY A 184 3.50 -1.86 7.73
C GLY A 184 4.86 -2.32 8.25
N THR A 185 5.50 -3.24 7.52
CA THR A 185 6.89 -3.67 7.73
C THR A 185 7.88 -2.51 7.82
N ASN A 186 7.67 -1.43 7.06
CA ASN A 186 8.54 -0.24 7.04
C ASN A 186 7.94 1.00 7.73
N ASN A 187 6.61 1.16 7.69
CA ASN A 187 5.94 2.41 8.03
C ASN A 187 4.76 2.18 8.99
N CYS A 188 4.60 3.08 9.96
CA CYS A 188 3.36 3.24 10.72
C CYS A 188 2.65 4.50 10.21
N ARG A 189 1.38 4.40 9.81
CA ARG A 189 0.61 5.50 9.21
C ARG A 189 -0.80 5.57 9.75
N LEU A 190 -1.33 6.77 9.92
CA LEU A 190 -2.72 7.06 10.29
C LEU A 190 -3.31 8.09 9.32
N LEU A 191 -4.56 7.87 8.92
CA LEU A 191 -5.33 8.81 8.11
C LEU A 191 -6.72 8.98 8.74
N VAL A 192 -7.05 10.22 9.12
CA VAL A 192 -8.38 10.62 9.60
C VAL A 192 -9.06 11.41 8.49
N ALA A 193 -10.28 11.01 8.11
CA ALA A 193 -10.98 11.59 6.97
C ALA A 193 -12.48 11.77 7.22
N GLN A 194 -13.07 12.68 6.46
CA GLN A 194 -14.48 13.02 6.45
C GLN A 194 -15.09 12.72 5.07
N PRO A 195 -16.20 11.99 4.94
CA PRO A 195 -16.85 11.77 3.65
C PRO A 195 -17.34 13.09 3.05
N THR A 196 -17.30 13.22 1.72
CA THR A 196 -17.74 14.43 1.00
C THR A 196 -18.74 14.08 -0.12
N ARG A 197 -18.31 14.09 -1.39
CA ARG A 197 -19.13 13.65 -2.52
C ARG A 197 -19.13 12.11 -2.60
N PRO A 198 -20.06 11.46 -3.32
CA PRO A 198 -20.08 10.01 -3.46
C PRO A 198 -18.74 9.43 -3.92
N GLY A 199 -18.19 8.48 -3.16
CA GLY A 199 -16.87 7.87 -3.40
C GLY A 199 -15.68 8.81 -3.11
N GLN A 200 -15.88 9.91 -2.38
CA GLN A 200 -14.84 10.89 -2.04
C GLN A 200 -14.87 11.24 -0.56
N PHE A 201 -13.69 11.55 -0.02
CA PHE A 201 -13.49 12.06 1.32
C PHE A 201 -12.42 13.18 1.33
N ARG A 202 -12.45 14.00 2.37
CA ARG A 202 -11.42 15.00 2.70
C ARG A 202 -10.58 14.47 3.85
N VAL A 203 -9.25 14.51 3.71
CA VAL A 203 -8.33 14.25 4.82
C VAL A 203 -8.40 15.40 5.83
N VAL A 204 -8.53 15.05 7.11
CA VAL A 204 -8.66 15.98 8.26
C VAL A 204 -7.45 15.89 9.18
N ASP A 205 -6.82 14.72 9.29
CA ASP A 205 -5.53 14.53 9.94
C ASP A 205 -4.76 13.40 9.25
N ALA A 206 -3.43 13.45 9.30
CA ALA A 206 -2.55 12.42 8.80
C ALA A 206 -1.30 12.30 9.68
N PHE A 207 -0.73 11.11 9.72
CA PHE A 207 0.56 10.81 10.32
C PHE A 207 1.24 9.69 9.55
N SER A 208 2.56 9.76 9.41
CA SER A 208 3.38 8.71 8.83
C SER A 208 4.76 8.79 9.47
N ARG A 209 5.24 7.67 10.03
CA ARG A 209 6.63 7.52 10.50
C ARG A 209 7.23 6.28 9.84
N ILE A 210 8.53 6.34 9.54
CA ILE A 210 9.29 5.13 9.22
C ILE A 210 9.64 4.48 10.57
N VAL A 211 9.33 3.20 10.69
CA VAL A 211 9.50 2.43 11.94
C VAL A 211 10.34 1.18 11.75
N ARG A 212 10.50 0.68 10.51
CA ARG A 212 11.26 -0.53 10.15
C ARG A 212 10.93 -1.74 11.06
N LEU A 213 9.63 -1.94 11.33
CA LEU A 213 9.11 -3.00 12.21
C LEU A 213 9.64 -4.41 11.87
N GLY A 214 9.85 -4.70 10.58
CA GLY A 214 10.36 -5.99 10.13
C GLY A 214 11.84 -6.02 9.75
N GLU A 215 12.67 -5.09 10.22
CA GLU A 215 14.12 -5.20 10.04
C GLU A 215 14.68 -6.45 10.77
N GLY A 216 15.56 -7.20 10.12
CA GLY A 216 16.14 -8.44 10.66
C GLY A 216 15.13 -9.60 10.83
N LEU A 217 13.85 -9.40 10.49
CA LEU A 217 12.79 -10.40 10.63
C LEU A 217 13.06 -11.62 9.75
N GLY A 218 13.56 -11.41 8.52
CA GLY A 218 13.87 -12.49 7.59
C GLY A 218 14.99 -13.42 8.06
N ALA A 219 15.90 -12.94 8.92
CA ALA A 219 17.00 -13.72 9.47
C ALA A 219 16.70 -14.33 10.86
N SER A 220 15.87 -13.65 11.66
CA SER A 220 15.61 -14.03 13.07
C SER A 220 14.25 -14.70 13.31
N GLY A 221 13.29 -14.57 12.40
CA GLY A 221 11.89 -14.98 12.60
C GLY A 221 11.13 -14.17 13.67
N ARG A 222 11.70 -13.04 14.13
CA ARG A 222 11.17 -12.23 15.24
C ARG A 222 11.29 -10.73 14.94
N LEU A 223 10.42 -9.95 15.56
CA LEU A 223 10.57 -8.49 15.66
C LEU A 223 11.69 -8.17 16.68
N SER A 224 12.59 -7.25 16.35
CA SER A 224 13.60 -6.74 17.29
C SER A 224 12.98 -5.79 18.32
N ASP A 225 13.57 -5.70 19.51
CA ASP A 225 13.06 -4.82 20.57
C ASP A 225 13.10 -3.34 20.16
N ASP A 226 14.15 -2.90 19.45
CA ASP A 226 14.25 -1.55 18.90
C ASP A 226 13.13 -1.25 17.88
N ALA A 227 12.83 -2.19 16.98
CA ALA A 227 11.79 -2.02 15.98
C ALA A 227 10.37 -2.03 16.60
N MET A 228 10.17 -2.81 17.66
CA MET A 228 8.95 -2.77 18.47
C MET A 228 8.84 -1.43 19.21
N GLU A 229 9.90 -0.93 19.82
CA GLU A 229 9.91 0.34 20.56
C GLU A 229 9.61 1.54 19.64
N ARG A 230 10.33 1.65 18.52
CA ARG A 230 10.08 2.69 17.50
C ARG A 230 8.67 2.61 16.91
N SER A 231 8.02 1.45 16.95
CA SER A 231 6.64 1.26 16.53
C SER A 231 5.64 1.65 17.61
N VAL A 232 5.84 1.24 18.87
CA VAL A 232 5.03 1.66 20.03
C VAL A 232 5.00 3.19 20.15
N GLU A 233 6.17 3.84 20.05
CA GLU A 233 6.27 5.30 20.09
C GLU A 233 5.64 6.02 18.88
N ALA A 234 5.44 5.32 17.75
CA ALA A 234 4.66 5.86 16.62
C ALA A 234 3.14 5.73 16.91
N LEU A 235 2.75 4.60 17.52
CA LEU A 235 1.37 4.26 17.86
C LEU A 235 0.83 5.12 19.01
N LYS A 236 1.68 5.54 19.97
CA LYS A 236 1.33 6.55 20.99
C LYS A 236 0.93 7.90 20.36
N VAL A 237 1.63 8.36 19.33
CA VAL A 237 1.25 9.58 18.56
C VAL A 237 -0.05 9.38 17.80
N CYS A 238 -0.27 8.19 17.21
CA CYS A 238 -1.56 7.83 16.61
C CYS A 238 -2.71 7.83 17.63
N ALA A 239 -2.49 7.29 18.82
CA ALA A 239 -3.49 7.24 19.90
C ALA A 239 -3.89 8.65 20.35
N ALA A 240 -2.92 9.54 20.56
CA ALA A 240 -3.19 10.95 20.87
C ALA A 240 -4.03 11.64 19.77
N LYS A 241 -3.69 11.43 18.49
CA LYS A 241 -4.45 11.97 17.34
C LYS A 241 -5.87 11.42 17.23
N LEU A 242 -6.08 10.15 17.59
CA LEU A 242 -7.40 9.52 17.61
C LEU A 242 -8.25 10.02 18.79
N ASN A 243 -7.66 10.11 19.98
CA ASN A 243 -8.37 10.52 21.21
C ASN A 243 -8.75 12.01 21.20
N ALA A 244 -7.99 12.86 20.50
CA ALA A 244 -8.29 14.27 20.32
C ALA A 244 -9.47 14.56 19.35
N ARG A 245 -10.18 13.54 18.86
CA ARG A 245 -11.20 13.68 17.79
C ARG A 245 -12.39 12.74 18.00
N SER A 246 -13.60 13.21 17.72
CA SER A 246 -14.82 12.37 17.72
C SER A 246 -14.88 11.47 16.47
N ILE A 247 -14.12 10.38 16.49
CA ILE A 247 -14.10 9.37 15.42
C ILE A 247 -15.34 8.46 15.52
N ARG A 248 -16.14 8.38 14.46
CA ARG A 248 -17.34 7.52 14.38
C ARG A 248 -16.99 6.03 14.27
N ARG A 249 -16.02 5.69 13.42
CA ARG A 249 -15.57 4.31 13.17
C ARG A 249 -14.08 4.33 12.83
N ARG A 250 -13.31 3.41 13.42
CA ARG A 250 -11.88 3.23 13.16
C ARG A 250 -11.58 1.77 12.82
N ARG A 251 -10.62 1.54 11.92
CA ARG A 251 -9.94 0.23 11.76
C ARG A 251 -8.45 0.46 11.82
N LEU A 252 -7.75 -0.39 12.56
CA LEU A 252 -6.34 -0.27 12.87
C LEU A 252 -5.73 -1.63 12.53
N ILE A 253 -4.94 -1.72 11.46
CA ILE A 253 -4.45 -2.99 10.92
C ILE A 253 -2.94 -3.16 11.15
N ALA A 254 -2.52 -4.41 11.31
CA ALA A 254 -1.15 -4.85 11.17
C ALA A 254 -1.03 -5.83 10.00
N THR A 255 0.15 -5.86 9.38
CA THR A 255 0.40 -6.51 8.07
C THR A 255 1.53 -7.55 8.18
N GLU A 256 2.12 -7.96 7.04
CA GLU A 256 3.13 -9.02 6.89
C GLU A 256 4.18 -9.11 8.03
N ALA A 257 4.73 -8.00 8.53
CA ALA A 257 5.73 -8.06 9.60
C ALA A 257 5.18 -8.62 10.93
N ALA A 258 3.99 -8.19 11.35
CA ALA A 258 3.34 -8.73 12.54
C ALA A 258 2.81 -10.14 12.30
N ARG A 259 2.36 -10.43 11.07
CA ARG A 259 1.83 -11.73 10.63
C ARG A 259 2.91 -12.82 10.56
N ALA A 260 4.14 -12.49 10.16
CA ALA A 260 5.22 -13.44 9.95
C ALA A 260 6.11 -13.67 11.20
N ALA A 261 6.09 -12.75 12.17
CA ALA A 261 6.98 -12.83 13.34
C ALA A 261 6.43 -13.73 14.46
N ALA A 262 7.28 -14.60 15.01
CA ALA A 262 6.93 -15.49 16.12
C ALA A 262 6.64 -14.76 17.47
N ASN A 263 6.80 -13.44 17.53
CA ASN A 263 6.40 -12.56 18.62
C ASN A 263 5.37 -11.48 18.22
N GLY A 264 4.78 -11.56 17.02
CA GLY A 264 3.83 -10.56 16.51
C GLY A 264 2.61 -10.32 17.42
N GLU A 265 1.95 -11.39 17.85
CA GLU A 265 0.80 -11.30 18.79
C GLU A 265 1.19 -10.71 20.15
N ALA A 266 2.36 -11.09 20.69
CA ALA A 266 2.87 -10.54 21.94
C ALA A 266 3.18 -9.03 21.84
N PHE A 267 3.69 -8.61 20.68
CA PHE A 267 3.90 -7.20 20.36
C PHE A 267 2.59 -6.43 20.22
N LEU A 268 1.57 -6.98 19.54
CA LEU A 268 0.26 -6.31 19.43
C LEU A 268 -0.48 -6.24 20.77
N LYS A 269 -0.30 -7.24 21.65
CA LYS A 269 -0.74 -7.16 23.05
C LYS A 269 -0.06 -5.99 23.78
N ARG A 270 1.28 -5.87 23.69
CA ARG A 270 2.05 -4.74 24.24
C ARG A 270 1.54 -3.38 23.72
N VAL A 271 1.28 -3.28 22.41
CA VAL A 271 0.69 -2.08 21.79
C VAL A 271 -0.68 -1.73 22.40
N ALA A 272 -1.56 -2.72 22.58
CA ALA A 272 -2.88 -2.48 23.17
C ALA A 272 -2.76 -2.02 24.64
N GLU A 273 -1.85 -2.62 25.41
CA GLU A 273 -1.58 -2.27 26.83
C GLU A 273 -0.98 -0.86 26.99
N GLU A 274 -0.03 -0.45 26.14
CA GLU A 274 0.63 0.87 26.22
C GLU A 274 -0.13 2.02 25.54
N THR A 275 -1.02 1.74 24.59
CA THR A 275 -1.62 2.80 23.73
C THR A 275 -3.15 2.80 23.67
N GLY A 276 -3.82 1.75 24.15
CA GLY A 276 -5.26 1.57 23.97
C GLY A 276 -5.70 1.35 22.51
N LEU A 277 -4.75 1.05 21.62
CA LEU A 277 -4.99 0.69 20.23
C LEU A 277 -4.95 -0.82 20.05
N VAL A 278 -6.12 -1.43 19.92
CA VAL A 278 -6.24 -2.82 19.46
C VAL A 278 -6.09 -2.82 17.94
N LEU A 279 -5.05 -3.50 17.44
CA LEU A 279 -4.80 -3.70 16.01
C LEU A 279 -5.21 -5.12 15.61
N GLU A 280 -5.78 -5.27 14.42
CA GLU A 280 -6.11 -6.57 13.81
C GLU A 280 -5.00 -6.97 12.82
N ILE A 281 -4.45 -8.19 12.92
CA ILE A 281 -3.64 -8.76 11.84
C ILE A 281 -4.61 -9.17 10.73
N ILE A 282 -4.47 -8.56 9.55
CA ILE A 282 -5.24 -8.96 8.36
C ILE A 282 -4.50 -10.02 7.56
N ASP A 283 -5.23 -10.74 6.71
CA ASP A 283 -4.65 -11.68 5.74
C ASP A 283 -4.25 -10.99 4.42
N ARG A 284 -3.48 -11.71 3.60
CA ARG A 284 -2.95 -11.24 2.32
C ARG A 284 -4.02 -11.00 1.25
N GLU A 285 -5.16 -11.70 1.33
CA GLU A 285 -6.30 -11.41 0.45
C GLU A 285 -6.91 -10.06 0.82
N THR A 286 -7.13 -9.81 2.10
CA THR A 286 -7.66 -8.57 2.64
C THR A 286 -6.76 -7.38 2.29
N GLU A 287 -5.44 -7.53 2.34
CA GLU A 287 -4.48 -6.52 1.88
C GLU A 287 -4.67 -6.19 0.39
N ALA A 288 -4.66 -7.21 -0.48
CA ALA A 288 -4.87 -7.03 -1.92
C ALA A 288 -6.24 -6.39 -2.24
N ARG A 289 -7.32 -6.84 -1.58
CA ARG A 289 -8.67 -6.26 -1.75
C ARG A 289 -8.76 -4.82 -1.26
N LEU A 290 -8.09 -4.47 -0.16
CA LEU A 290 -8.05 -3.09 0.36
C LEU A 290 -7.23 -2.15 -0.52
N ALA A 291 -6.10 -2.62 -1.08
CA ALA A 291 -5.32 -1.85 -2.07
C ALA A 291 -6.18 -1.51 -3.30
N VAL A 292 -6.96 -2.47 -3.81
CA VAL A 292 -7.92 -2.27 -4.89
C VAL A 292 -9.06 -1.31 -4.50
N SER A 293 -9.64 -1.43 -3.30
CA SER A 293 -10.64 -0.47 -2.80
C SER A 293 -10.08 0.96 -2.75
N GLY A 294 -8.83 1.14 -2.25
CA GLY A 294 -8.18 2.44 -2.12
C GLY A 294 -7.85 3.13 -3.45
N CYS A 295 -7.50 2.34 -4.48
CA CYS A 295 -7.21 2.85 -5.82
C CYS A 295 -8.47 3.00 -6.71
N SER A 296 -9.66 2.64 -6.23
CA SER A 296 -10.87 2.51 -7.06
C SER A 296 -11.26 3.75 -7.88
N SER A 297 -10.94 4.96 -7.40
CA SER A 297 -11.18 6.22 -8.09
C SER A 297 -10.16 6.56 -9.21
N LEU A 298 -9.10 5.76 -9.36
CA LEU A 298 -8.02 5.95 -10.33
C LEU A 298 -8.16 5.05 -11.58
N VAL A 299 -9.21 4.22 -11.63
CA VAL A 299 -9.55 3.42 -12.81
C VAL A 299 -10.58 4.16 -13.66
N ASP A 300 -10.25 4.37 -14.93
CA ASP A 300 -11.09 5.15 -15.84
C ASP A 300 -12.33 4.33 -16.32
N ARG A 301 -13.36 5.03 -16.83
CA ARG A 301 -14.69 4.43 -17.12
C ARG A 301 -14.73 3.50 -18.33
N ASP A 302 -13.77 3.63 -19.22
CA ASP A 302 -13.54 2.84 -20.44
C ASP A 302 -12.69 1.58 -20.20
N THR A 303 -11.77 1.65 -19.23
CA THR A 303 -10.80 0.62 -18.87
C THR A 303 -11.46 -0.75 -18.70
N LYS A 304 -10.86 -1.78 -19.33
CA LYS A 304 -11.35 -3.17 -19.34
C LYS A 304 -10.57 -4.06 -18.36
N SER A 305 -9.25 -3.88 -18.27
CA SER A 305 -8.35 -4.69 -17.46
C SER A 305 -7.38 -3.81 -16.68
N VAL A 306 -7.06 -4.16 -15.45
CA VAL A 306 -6.00 -3.52 -14.65
C VAL A 306 -5.21 -4.59 -13.90
N VAL A 307 -3.88 -4.48 -13.89
CA VAL A 307 -3.04 -5.14 -12.90
C VAL A 307 -2.67 -4.07 -11.88
N LEU A 308 -3.23 -4.20 -10.68
CA LEU A 308 -2.91 -3.35 -9.55
C LEU A 308 -1.85 -4.05 -8.70
N PHE A 309 -0.88 -3.29 -8.17
CA PHE A 309 0.09 -3.81 -7.22
C PHE A 309 0.44 -2.82 -6.11
N ASP A 310 0.61 -3.34 -4.90
CA ASP A 310 1.16 -2.62 -3.74
C ASP A 310 2.54 -3.19 -3.45
N ILE A 311 3.59 -2.36 -3.54
CA ILE A 311 4.96 -2.78 -3.18
C ILE A 311 5.17 -2.39 -1.72
N GLY A 312 4.96 -3.37 -0.84
CA GLY A 312 5.13 -3.25 0.60
C GLY A 312 6.59 -3.35 1.05
N GLY A 313 6.77 -3.40 2.37
CA GLY A 313 8.10 -3.62 2.96
C GLY A 313 8.49 -5.10 3.08
N GLY A 314 7.53 -5.95 3.46
CA GLY A 314 7.75 -7.39 3.66
C GLY A 314 7.18 -8.25 2.54
N SER A 315 6.00 -7.89 2.05
CA SER A 315 5.28 -8.52 0.93
C SER A 315 5.05 -7.52 -0.21
N SER A 316 4.56 -8.03 -1.35
CA SER A 316 4.03 -7.24 -2.46
C SER A 316 2.76 -7.89 -3.00
N GLU A 317 1.63 -7.19 -2.91
CA GLU A 317 0.31 -7.67 -3.31
C GLU A 317 0.04 -7.32 -4.77
N ILE A 318 -0.55 -8.24 -5.53
CA ILE A 318 -0.86 -8.08 -6.96
C ILE A 318 -2.28 -8.57 -7.21
N ALA A 319 -3.11 -7.74 -7.84
CA ALA A 319 -4.52 -8.04 -8.12
C ALA A 319 -4.87 -7.76 -9.58
N VAL A 320 -5.43 -8.77 -10.26
CA VAL A 320 -5.84 -8.73 -11.66
C VAL A 320 -7.34 -8.46 -11.75
N ILE A 321 -7.68 -7.24 -12.17
CA ILE A 321 -9.04 -6.72 -12.19
C ILE A 321 -9.56 -6.76 -13.63
N ARG A 322 -10.73 -7.35 -13.88
CA ARG A 322 -11.38 -7.36 -15.21
C ARG A 322 -12.78 -6.77 -15.12
N ILE A 323 -12.94 -5.57 -15.67
CA ILE A 323 -14.14 -4.74 -15.56
C ILE A 323 -14.97 -4.87 -16.84
N GLY A 324 -15.72 -5.98 -16.90
CA GLY A 324 -16.70 -6.25 -17.94
C GLY A 324 -17.92 -5.31 -17.89
N GLU A 325 -19.01 -5.76 -18.52
CA GLU A 325 -20.24 -4.96 -18.64
C GLU A 325 -20.98 -4.81 -17.30
N ASN A 326 -20.95 -5.86 -16.45
CA ASN A 326 -21.59 -5.86 -15.13
C ASN A 326 -20.77 -5.07 -14.08
N ARG A 327 -20.80 -3.74 -14.14
CA ARG A 327 -20.04 -2.87 -13.23
C ARG A 327 -20.63 -2.78 -11.81
N SER A 328 -20.24 -3.71 -10.95
CA SER A 328 -20.35 -3.58 -9.48
C SER A 328 -19.68 -2.29 -8.98
N SER A 329 -20.26 -1.68 -7.94
CA SER A 329 -19.81 -0.38 -7.37
C SER A 329 -18.57 -0.47 -6.49
N ARG A 330 -18.15 -1.67 -6.07
CA ARG A 330 -16.88 -1.95 -5.37
C ARG A 330 -15.89 -2.56 -6.35
N LEU A 331 -14.77 -1.89 -6.60
CA LEU A 331 -13.77 -2.37 -7.57
C LEU A 331 -13.18 -3.73 -7.17
N ALA A 332 -13.02 -4.00 -5.88
CA ALA A 332 -12.52 -5.28 -5.36
C ALA A 332 -13.41 -6.50 -5.70
N ASN A 333 -14.64 -6.28 -6.19
CA ASN A 333 -15.51 -7.36 -6.68
C ASN A 333 -15.22 -7.75 -8.14
N HIS A 334 -14.33 -7.01 -8.84
CA HIS A 334 -13.85 -7.31 -10.20
C HIS A 334 -12.46 -7.94 -10.21
N ILE A 335 -11.90 -8.24 -9.03
CA ILE A 335 -10.67 -9.04 -8.90
C ILE A 335 -10.99 -10.45 -9.38
N THR A 336 -10.26 -10.89 -10.40
CA THR A 336 -10.38 -12.23 -11.00
C THR A 336 -9.30 -13.18 -10.51
N HIS A 337 -8.09 -12.65 -10.27
CA HIS A 337 -6.94 -13.38 -9.77
C HIS A 337 -6.17 -12.43 -8.84
N TRP A 338 -5.53 -12.95 -7.80
CA TRP A 338 -4.65 -12.16 -6.94
C TRP A 338 -3.53 -13.04 -6.39
N THR A 339 -2.43 -12.42 -5.97
CA THR A 339 -1.36 -13.05 -5.21
C THR A 339 -0.73 -12.04 -4.25
N SER A 340 0.01 -12.53 -3.26
CA SER A 340 0.88 -11.73 -2.41
C SER A 340 2.22 -12.45 -2.36
N LEU A 341 3.24 -11.81 -2.92
CA LEU A 341 4.59 -12.33 -2.95
C LEU A 341 5.22 -12.10 -1.56
N PRO A 342 5.94 -13.08 -0.97
CA PRO A 342 6.65 -12.92 0.31
C PRO A 342 7.96 -12.14 0.15
N VAL A 343 7.89 -11.01 -0.58
CA VAL A 343 9.00 -10.12 -0.87
C VAL A 343 8.50 -8.68 -0.98
N GLY A 344 9.18 -7.76 -0.29
CA GLY A 344 8.95 -6.32 -0.35
C GLY A 344 10.28 -5.59 -0.27
N VAL A 345 10.25 -4.26 -0.24
CA VAL A 345 11.49 -3.46 -0.37
C VAL A 345 12.51 -3.69 0.75
N VAL A 346 12.06 -4.03 1.97
CA VAL A 346 12.93 -4.33 3.12
C VAL A 346 13.53 -5.71 2.94
N THR A 347 12.70 -6.74 2.78
CA THR A 347 13.17 -8.14 2.76
C THR A 347 14.03 -8.46 1.54
N LEU A 348 13.84 -7.78 0.41
CA LEU A 348 14.71 -7.91 -0.77
C LEU A 348 16.03 -7.12 -0.60
N SER A 349 15.98 -5.92 -0.02
CA SER A 349 17.17 -5.11 0.31
C SER A 349 18.09 -5.84 1.30
N GLU A 350 17.52 -6.51 2.31
CA GLU A 350 18.27 -7.34 3.27
C GLU A 350 18.98 -8.54 2.62
N ARG A 351 18.41 -9.10 1.54
CA ARG A 351 19.00 -10.27 0.84
C ARG A 351 20.12 -9.91 -0.15
N HIS A 352 20.04 -8.75 -0.81
CA HIS A 352 20.97 -8.37 -1.89
C HIS A 352 21.89 -7.19 -1.58
N GLY A 353 21.62 -6.45 -0.50
CA GLY A 353 22.33 -5.22 -0.11
C GLY A 353 21.77 -3.99 -0.82
N GLY A 354 21.03 -3.15 -0.09
CA GLY A 354 20.39 -1.95 -0.64
C GLY A 354 21.31 -0.74 -0.89
N GLU A 355 22.43 -0.63 -0.17
CA GLU A 355 23.34 0.52 -0.31
C GLU A 355 24.21 0.43 -1.58
N HIS A 356 24.83 -0.73 -1.80
CA HIS A 356 25.75 -1.01 -2.91
C HIS A 356 25.13 -1.93 -3.96
N VAL A 357 24.12 -1.41 -4.67
CA VAL A 357 23.48 -2.10 -5.80
C VAL A 357 24.26 -1.82 -7.10
N THR A 358 24.73 -2.88 -7.78
CA THR A 358 25.26 -2.80 -9.15
C THR A 358 24.17 -3.20 -10.14
N PRO A 359 24.31 -2.96 -11.46
CA PRO A 359 23.37 -3.49 -12.46
C PRO A 359 23.22 -5.02 -12.39
N GLU A 360 24.27 -5.73 -12.00
CA GLU A 360 24.26 -7.18 -11.86
C GLU A 360 23.47 -7.64 -10.62
N SER A 361 23.62 -6.96 -9.47
CA SER A 361 22.83 -7.27 -8.27
C SER A 361 21.38 -6.79 -8.40
N PHE A 362 21.15 -5.69 -9.12
CA PHE A 362 19.81 -5.28 -9.53
C PHE A 362 19.13 -6.38 -10.36
N GLU A 363 19.77 -6.88 -11.41
CA GLU A 363 19.21 -7.94 -12.24
C GLU A 363 19.10 -9.29 -11.49
N ARG A 364 19.89 -9.54 -10.43
CA ARG A 364 19.64 -10.65 -9.49
C ARG A 364 18.36 -10.45 -8.67
N MET A 365 18.13 -9.24 -8.14
CA MET A 365 16.88 -8.89 -7.45
C MET A 365 15.65 -9.06 -8.36
N VAL A 366 15.75 -8.61 -9.63
CA VAL A 366 14.65 -8.77 -10.61
C VAL A 366 14.33 -10.25 -10.84
N ARG A 367 15.33 -11.08 -11.17
CA ARG A 367 15.14 -12.52 -11.43
C ARG A 367 14.60 -13.30 -10.22
N GLU A 368 14.96 -12.90 -9.00
CA GLU A 368 14.38 -13.51 -7.80
C GLU A 368 12.85 -13.29 -7.74
N VAL A 369 12.39 -12.07 -8.06
CA VAL A 369 10.97 -11.71 -8.09
C VAL A 369 10.25 -12.31 -9.30
N GLU A 370 10.89 -12.35 -10.48
CA GLU A 370 10.37 -13.06 -11.67
C GLU A 370 10.07 -14.52 -11.34
N GLY A 371 11.01 -15.24 -10.71
CA GLY A 371 10.81 -16.61 -10.26
C GLY A 371 9.70 -16.79 -9.19
N MET A 372 9.26 -15.71 -8.52
CA MET A 372 8.05 -15.73 -7.69
C MET A 372 6.78 -15.50 -8.52
N LEU A 373 6.84 -14.63 -9.54
CA LEU A 373 5.74 -14.31 -10.47
C LEU A 373 5.41 -15.45 -11.44
N GLU A 374 6.38 -16.29 -11.77
CA GLU A 374 6.18 -17.53 -12.54
C GLU A 374 5.20 -18.49 -11.86
N ARG A 375 5.17 -18.50 -10.52
CA ARG A 375 4.26 -19.33 -9.72
C ARG A 375 2.85 -18.76 -9.61
N PHE A 376 2.59 -17.58 -10.15
CA PHE A 376 1.26 -16.98 -10.18
C PHE A 376 0.51 -17.37 -11.47
N ASP A 377 -0.47 -18.25 -11.31
CA ASP A 377 -1.46 -18.63 -12.31
C ASP A 377 -2.45 -17.48 -12.54
N GLY A 378 -1.98 -16.47 -13.25
CA GLY A 378 -2.74 -15.31 -13.71
C GLY A 378 -2.92 -15.32 -15.23
N PRO A 379 -3.90 -14.57 -15.76
CA PRO A 379 -4.19 -14.55 -17.18
C PRO A 379 -3.05 -13.95 -17.99
N SER A 380 -2.89 -14.45 -19.22
CA SER A 380 -1.87 -13.98 -20.16
C SER A 380 -2.08 -12.52 -20.58
N VAL A 381 -1.03 -11.89 -21.11
CA VAL A 381 -1.05 -10.48 -21.53
C VAL A 381 -2.07 -10.26 -22.66
N GLU A 382 -2.24 -11.24 -23.55
CA GLU A 382 -3.24 -11.24 -24.62
C GLU A 382 -4.67 -11.30 -24.06
N ALA A 383 -4.89 -12.14 -23.04
CA ALA A 383 -6.18 -12.23 -22.34
C ALA A 383 -6.54 -10.93 -21.60
N LEU A 384 -5.54 -10.16 -21.14
CA LEU A 384 -5.72 -8.83 -20.55
C LEU A 384 -5.96 -7.74 -21.61
N ALA A 385 -5.26 -7.79 -22.75
CA ALA A 385 -5.31 -6.81 -23.83
C ALA A 385 -6.45 -7.03 -24.85
N SER A 386 -7.11 -8.19 -24.82
CA SER A 386 -8.23 -8.55 -25.71
C SER A 386 -9.44 -7.60 -25.60
N GLY A 387 -9.46 -6.55 -26.42
CA GLY A 387 -10.56 -5.58 -26.44
C GLY A 387 -10.26 -4.29 -27.20
N VAL A 388 -9.98 -4.42 -28.50
CA VAL A 388 -9.62 -3.33 -29.43
C VAL A 388 -8.25 -2.67 -29.16
N SER A 389 -7.36 -2.75 -30.15
CA SER A 389 -6.15 -1.93 -30.34
C SER A 389 -5.43 -1.45 -29.06
N GLY A 390 -4.80 -2.38 -28.33
CA GLY A 390 -3.69 -2.12 -27.39
C GLY A 390 -3.97 -1.23 -26.17
N SER A 391 -5.21 -0.79 -25.93
CA SER A 391 -5.53 0.29 -24.99
C SER A 391 -6.38 -0.15 -23.78
N GLY A 392 -6.91 -1.37 -23.79
CA GLY A 392 -7.84 -1.87 -22.76
C GLY A 392 -7.23 -2.20 -21.40
N PHE A 393 -5.90 -2.28 -21.30
CA PHE A 393 -5.14 -2.73 -20.13
C PHE A 393 -4.10 -1.69 -19.67
N HIS A 394 -3.95 -1.49 -18.36
CA HIS A 394 -2.85 -0.71 -17.77
C HIS A 394 -2.43 -1.21 -16.38
N LEU A 395 -1.26 -0.76 -15.93
CA LEU A 395 -0.76 -0.98 -14.58
C LEU A 395 -1.22 0.12 -13.61
N ILE A 396 -1.58 -0.22 -12.38
CA ILE A 396 -1.70 0.73 -11.26
C ILE A 396 -0.78 0.30 -10.13
N GLY A 397 0.30 1.05 -9.91
CA GLY A 397 1.17 0.86 -8.75
C GLY A 397 0.75 1.74 -7.59
N THR A 398 0.92 1.25 -6.36
CA THR A 398 0.79 2.06 -5.14
C THR A 398 1.98 1.91 -4.17
N SER A 399 1.91 2.59 -3.04
CA SER A 399 2.93 2.63 -1.97
C SER A 399 4.24 3.32 -2.36
N GLY A 400 5.25 3.19 -1.49
CA GLY A 400 6.42 4.06 -1.41
C GLY A 400 7.30 4.05 -2.66
N THR A 401 7.42 2.91 -3.34
CA THR A 401 8.27 2.74 -4.52
C THR A 401 7.86 3.66 -5.67
N VAL A 402 6.63 3.50 -6.16
CA VAL A 402 6.15 4.22 -7.35
C VAL A 402 5.87 5.70 -7.07
N THR A 403 5.45 6.04 -5.85
CA THR A 403 5.29 7.45 -5.42
C THR A 403 6.64 8.17 -5.32
N THR A 404 7.71 7.46 -4.95
CA THR A 404 9.09 7.99 -4.96
C THR A 404 9.63 8.15 -6.38
N LEU A 405 9.45 7.15 -7.24
CA LEU A 405 9.79 7.23 -8.67
C LEU A 405 9.10 8.42 -9.35
N ALA A 406 7.81 8.62 -9.10
CA ALA A 406 7.05 9.78 -9.58
C ALA A 406 7.61 11.12 -9.04
N GLY A 407 8.00 11.18 -7.77
CA GLY A 407 8.64 12.36 -7.17
C GLY A 407 9.99 12.71 -7.80
N VAL A 408 10.78 11.70 -8.16
CA VAL A 408 12.08 11.85 -8.85
C VAL A 408 11.90 12.20 -10.33
N HIS A 409 10.92 11.60 -11.02
CA HIS A 409 10.54 11.94 -12.40
C HIS A 409 10.09 13.40 -12.51
N LEU A 410 9.25 13.87 -11.59
CA LEU A 410 8.75 15.25 -11.55
C LEU A 410 9.75 16.28 -10.98
N ASP A 411 10.96 15.83 -10.65
CA ASP A 411 12.08 16.56 -10.04
C ASP A 411 11.62 17.48 -8.88
N LEU A 412 10.87 16.90 -7.94
CA LEU A 412 10.23 17.68 -6.88
C LEU A 412 11.25 18.14 -5.81
N PRO A 413 11.28 19.44 -5.43
CA PRO A 413 12.14 19.91 -4.33
C PRO A 413 11.68 19.44 -2.94
N ARG A 414 10.49 18.84 -2.86
CA ARG A 414 9.94 18.08 -1.73
C ARG A 414 8.73 17.30 -2.22
N TYR A 415 8.41 16.17 -1.58
CA TYR A 415 7.22 15.39 -1.93
C TYR A 415 5.91 16.23 -1.87
N ASP A 416 5.07 16.09 -2.90
CA ASP A 416 3.73 16.68 -2.98
C ASP A 416 2.75 15.70 -3.63
N ARG A 417 1.94 15.04 -2.78
CA ARG A 417 0.88 14.10 -3.17
C ARG A 417 -0.01 14.64 -4.29
N ARG A 418 -0.24 15.96 -4.37
CA ARG A 418 -1.13 16.58 -5.38
C ARG A 418 -0.55 16.57 -6.80
N ARG A 419 0.77 16.35 -6.94
CA ARG A 419 1.44 16.16 -8.25
C ARG A 419 1.69 14.69 -8.58
N VAL A 420 1.73 13.81 -7.56
CA VAL A 420 2.07 12.38 -7.68
C VAL A 420 0.84 11.48 -7.82
N ASP A 421 -0.23 11.76 -7.09
CA ASP A 421 -1.42 10.91 -7.02
C ASP A 421 -2.26 10.97 -8.30
N GLY A 422 -2.39 9.83 -8.97
CA GLY A 422 -3.09 9.70 -10.26
C GLY A 422 -2.24 10.04 -11.49
N LEU A 423 -0.95 10.35 -11.32
CA LEU A 423 0.02 10.58 -12.39
C LEU A 423 0.10 9.36 -13.32
N TRP A 424 0.21 9.60 -14.62
CA TRP A 424 0.59 8.58 -15.60
C TRP A 424 2.09 8.70 -15.91
N LEU A 425 2.77 7.56 -16.01
CA LEU A 425 4.12 7.43 -16.53
C LEU A 425 4.09 6.43 -17.70
N THR A 426 4.83 6.70 -18.79
CA THR A 426 5.03 5.71 -19.85
C THR A 426 6.02 4.62 -19.42
N ASP A 427 6.08 3.54 -20.18
CA ASP A 427 7.03 2.46 -19.94
C ASP A 427 8.49 2.97 -20.01
N GLU A 428 8.79 3.82 -20.99
CA GLU A 428 10.10 4.45 -21.19
C GLU A 428 10.48 5.40 -20.05
N GLU A 429 9.51 6.16 -19.50
CA GLU A 429 9.73 7.06 -18.37
C GLU A 429 10.08 6.30 -17.08
N VAL A 430 9.45 5.14 -16.84
CA VAL A 430 9.78 4.29 -15.70
C VAL A 430 11.18 3.68 -15.86
N SER A 431 11.49 3.13 -17.05
CA SER A 431 12.84 2.62 -17.38
C SER A 431 13.92 3.67 -17.20
N ALA A 432 13.69 4.89 -17.69
CA ALA A 432 14.63 6.01 -17.54
C ALA A 432 14.86 6.39 -16.07
N MET A 433 13.83 6.31 -15.22
CA MET A 433 13.99 6.59 -13.79
C MET A 433 14.68 5.45 -13.03
N GLN A 434 14.42 4.19 -13.34
CA GLN A 434 15.17 3.07 -12.77
C GLN A 434 16.66 3.18 -13.13
N ALA A 435 16.99 3.48 -14.40
CA ALA A 435 18.36 3.71 -14.84
C ALA A 435 19.02 4.94 -14.17
N ARG A 436 18.28 6.04 -13.98
CA ARG A 436 18.75 7.25 -13.25
C ARG A 436 19.03 6.97 -11.78
N LEU A 437 18.23 6.14 -11.12
CA LEU A 437 18.45 5.75 -9.72
C LEU A 437 19.60 4.75 -9.56
N LEU A 438 19.78 3.86 -10.54
CA LEU A 438 20.85 2.85 -10.55
C LEU A 438 22.24 3.46 -10.86
N SER A 439 22.30 4.62 -11.50
CA SER A 439 23.54 5.38 -11.70
C SER A 439 23.91 6.31 -10.53
N TRP A 440 23.08 6.38 -9.49
CA TRP A 440 23.35 7.15 -8.26
C TRP A 440 23.93 6.24 -7.16
N ASP A 441 24.99 6.71 -6.51
CA ASP A 441 25.46 6.12 -5.26
C ASP A 441 24.47 6.33 -4.10
N PHE A 442 24.72 5.68 -2.96
CA PHE A 442 23.85 5.79 -1.78
C PHE A 442 23.71 7.23 -1.27
N ALA A 443 24.76 8.05 -1.31
CA ALA A 443 24.72 9.42 -0.82
C ALA A 443 23.86 10.32 -1.72
N ALA A 444 23.97 10.17 -3.04
CA ALA A 444 23.11 10.84 -4.02
C ALA A 444 21.64 10.40 -3.89
N ARG A 445 21.36 9.11 -3.63
CA ARG A 445 19.99 8.63 -3.34
C ARG A 445 19.48 9.21 -2.01
N ALA A 446 20.29 9.24 -0.95
CA ALA A 446 19.92 9.80 0.36
C ALA A 446 19.67 11.32 0.33
N ALA A 447 20.45 12.05 -0.47
CA ALA A 447 20.31 13.50 -0.64
C ALA A 447 19.08 13.92 -1.48
N ASN A 448 18.42 13.00 -2.18
CA ASN A 448 17.26 13.32 -3.01
C ASN A 448 16.01 13.67 -2.15
N PRO A 449 15.37 14.85 -2.33
CA PRO A 449 14.23 15.28 -1.50
C PRO A 449 12.96 14.41 -1.55
N CYS A 450 12.85 13.50 -2.52
CA CYS A 450 11.75 12.54 -2.62
C CYS A 450 12.10 11.14 -2.10
N ILE A 451 13.37 10.82 -1.87
CA ILE A 451 13.84 9.54 -1.30
C ILE A 451 14.14 9.73 0.19
N GLY A 452 15.13 10.57 0.53
CA GLY A 452 15.66 10.73 1.89
C GLY A 452 16.52 9.55 2.36
N PRO A 453 17.33 9.73 3.43
CA PRO A 453 18.26 8.71 3.93
C PRO A 453 17.54 7.41 4.33
N ASP A 454 16.41 7.52 5.03
CA ASP A 454 15.61 6.40 5.57
C ASP A 454 15.06 5.41 4.51
N ARG A 455 15.28 5.66 3.21
CA ARG A 455 14.84 4.83 2.08
C ARG A 455 15.87 4.71 0.94
N ALA A 456 17.08 5.24 1.11
CA ALA A 456 18.12 5.26 0.05
C ALA A 456 18.71 3.86 -0.22
N ASP A 457 18.64 2.98 0.77
CA ASP A 457 18.84 1.54 0.72
C ASP A 457 17.66 0.82 0.01
N LEU A 458 16.42 1.12 0.43
CA LEU A 458 15.22 0.40 0.00
C LEU A 458 14.79 0.68 -1.46
N VAL A 459 15.13 1.85 -2.00
CA VAL A 459 14.55 2.35 -3.27
C VAL A 459 14.88 1.47 -4.48
N LEU A 460 16.09 0.91 -4.57
CA LEU A 460 16.49 0.07 -5.71
C LEU A 460 15.91 -1.35 -5.64
N ALA A 461 15.72 -1.90 -4.44
CA ALA A 461 14.98 -3.14 -4.24
C ALA A 461 13.52 -2.99 -4.70
N GLY A 462 12.87 -1.86 -4.38
CA GLY A 462 11.55 -1.53 -4.92
C GLY A 462 11.53 -1.40 -6.44
N CYS A 463 12.55 -0.76 -7.03
CA CYS A 463 12.68 -0.66 -8.48
C CYS A 463 12.83 -2.02 -9.19
N ALA A 464 13.45 -3.01 -8.53
CA ALA A 464 13.58 -4.37 -9.05
C ALA A 464 12.26 -5.17 -8.97
N ILE A 465 11.47 -5.00 -7.90
CA ILE A 465 10.13 -5.59 -7.80
C ILE A 465 9.21 -5.02 -8.89
N LEU A 466 9.24 -3.69 -9.10
CA LEU A 466 8.49 -3.02 -10.17
C LEU A 466 8.91 -3.53 -11.56
N GLU A 467 10.20 -3.77 -11.78
CA GLU A 467 10.73 -4.28 -13.04
C GLU A 467 10.20 -5.68 -13.37
N ALA A 468 10.29 -6.61 -12.41
CA ALA A 468 9.75 -7.96 -12.58
C ALA A 468 8.25 -7.95 -12.89
N ILE A 469 7.48 -7.06 -12.24
CA ILE A 469 6.05 -6.86 -12.52
C ILE A 469 5.82 -6.31 -13.93
N ARG A 470 6.61 -5.33 -14.39
CA ARG A 470 6.52 -4.77 -15.76
C ARG A 470 6.86 -5.81 -16.83
N ARG A 471 7.88 -6.64 -16.60
CA ARG A 471 8.25 -7.73 -17.52
C ARG A 471 7.18 -8.82 -17.58
N ARG A 472 6.52 -9.14 -16.44
CA ARG A 472 5.40 -10.10 -16.38
C ARG A 472 4.11 -9.56 -17.03
N TRP A 473 3.87 -8.24 -16.97
CA TRP A 473 2.73 -7.58 -17.61
C TRP A 473 3.13 -6.29 -18.34
N PRO A 474 3.74 -6.39 -19.54
CA PRO A 474 4.12 -5.23 -20.33
C PRO A 474 2.91 -4.33 -20.64
N SER A 475 3.06 -3.03 -20.41
CA SER A 475 2.01 -2.04 -20.67
C SER A 475 2.63 -0.69 -20.98
N ALA A 476 2.11 -0.02 -22.01
CA ALA A 476 2.62 1.28 -22.45
C ALA A 476 2.50 2.41 -21.39
N ARG A 477 1.73 2.20 -20.31
CA ARG A 477 1.59 3.18 -19.22
C ARG A 477 1.25 2.56 -17.87
N MET A 478 1.84 3.12 -16.82
CA MET A 478 1.51 2.87 -15.42
C MET A 478 0.87 4.11 -14.80
N ARG A 479 -0.18 3.93 -14.00
CA ARG A 479 -0.71 4.98 -13.12
C ARG A 479 -0.15 4.84 -11.71
N VAL A 480 0.23 5.97 -11.13
CA VAL A 480 0.77 6.05 -9.77
C VAL A 480 -0.36 6.41 -8.80
N ALA A 481 -0.50 5.64 -7.72
CA ALA A 481 -1.42 5.92 -6.63
C ALA A 481 -0.67 6.29 -5.35
N ASP A 482 -1.02 7.43 -4.75
CA ASP A 482 -0.74 7.69 -3.32
C ASP A 482 -1.99 7.26 -2.53
N ARG A 483 -2.45 6.02 -2.74
CA ARG A 483 -3.69 5.48 -2.15
C ARG A 483 -3.55 3.98 -1.98
N GLY A 484 -3.72 3.47 -0.77
CA GLY A 484 -3.58 2.04 -0.51
C GLY A 484 -4.54 1.57 0.57
N LEU A 485 -4.06 0.69 1.43
CA LEU A 485 -4.86 0.02 2.48
C LEU A 485 -5.66 1.00 3.34
N ARG A 486 -5.10 2.16 3.76
CA ARG A 486 -5.83 3.20 4.53
C ARG A 486 -6.99 3.79 3.75
N GLU A 487 -6.75 4.22 2.51
CA GLU A 487 -7.78 4.77 1.63
C GLU A 487 -8.86 3.71 1.31
N GLY A 488 -8.50 2.43 1.22
CA GLY A 488 -9.42 1.30 1.12
C GLY A 488 -10.28 1.12 2.37
N LEU A 489 -9.66 1.05 3.56
CA LEU A 489 -10.33 0.93 4.86
C LEU A 489 -11.34 2.06 5.09
N LEU A 490 -10.95 3.31 4.80
CA LEU A 490 -11.85 4.46 4.86
C LEU A 490 -13.02 4.31 3.87
N THR A 491 -12.74 3.90 2.64
CA THR A 491 -13.74 3.76 1.58
C THR A 491 -14.78 2.69 1.92
N ASP A 492 -14.35 1.52 2.39
CA ASP A 492 -15.27 0.45 2.75
C ASP A 492 -16.07 0.77 4.02
N MET A 493 -15.47 1.38 5.04
CA MET A 493 -16.22 1.87 6.21
C MET A 493 -17.28 2.92 5.82
N MET A 494 -16.93 3.91 5.00
CA MET A 494 -17.87 4.95 4.56
C MET A 494 -18.99 4.39 3.65
N ALA A 495 -18.69 3.35 2.85
CA ALA A 495 -19.67 2.68 2.00
C ALA A 495 -20.65 1.81 2.80
N ASP A 496 -20.16 1.05 3.78
CA ASP A 496 -20.97 0.24 4.72
C ASP A 496 -21.93 1.11 5.53
N ASP A 497 -21.40 2.15 6.17
CA ASP A 497 -22.16 3.15 6.94
C ASP A 497 -23.13 3.97 6.04
N GLY A 498 -23.03 3.82 4.72
CA GLY A 498 -23.93 4.44 3.75
C GLY A 498 -23.70 5.94 3.55
N ALA A 499 -22.54 6.48 3.94
CA ALA A 499 -22.23 7.91 3.93
C ALA A 499 -22.35 8.59 2.55
N TRP A 500 -22.38 7.81 1.47
CA TRP A 500 -22.52 8.28 0.09
C TRP A 500 -23.88 7.95 -0.55
N ARG A 501 -24.82 7.34 0.18
CA ARG A 501 -26.16 6.99 -0.32
C ARG A 501 -27.04 8.25 -0.34
N ARG A 502 -27.09 8.95 -1.48
CA ARG A 502 -28.00 10.08 -1.70
C ARG A 502 -29.45 9.70 -1.38
N GLY A 503 -30.07 10.44 -0.47
CA GLY A 503 -31.44 10.93 -0.65
C GLY A 503 -32.57 9.90 -0.84
N ARG A 504 -32.48 8.69 -0.31
CA ARG A 504 -33.72 8.06 0.20
C ARG A 504 -33.95 8.65 1.59
N PRO A 505 -35.05 9.37 1.84
CA PRO A 505 -35.45 9.70 3.20
C PRO A 505 -35.47 8.42 4.02
N ARG A 506 -35.01 8.46 5.27
CA ARG A 506 -35.39 7.44 6.24
C ARG A 506 -36.90 7.56 6.44
N ARG A 507 -37.67 6.84 5.61
CA ARG A 507 -39.07 6.53 5.86
C ARG A 507 -39.06 5.67 7.11
N PHE A 508 -39.08 6.34 8.27
CA PHE A 508 -39.37 5.71 9.54
C PHE A 508 -40.59 4.82 9.28
N GLN A 509 -40.43 3.53 9.54
CA GLN A 509 -41.59 2.70 9.78
C GLN A 509 -42.21 3.26 11.06
N ARG A 510 -43.13 4.23 10.92
CA ARG A 510 -44.25 4.35 11.86
C ARG A 510 -44.77 2.93 11.98
N GLY A 511 -44.71 2.37 13.18
CA GLY A 511 -45.07 0.98 13.39
C GLY A 511 -46.45 0.74 12.80
N PHE A 512 -46.65 -0.44 12.21
CA PHE A 512 -48.00 -0.94 12.04
C PHE A 512 -48.60 -1.04 13.44
N ALA A 513 -49.43 -0.06 13.80
CA ALA A 513 -50.41 -0.28 14.85
C ALA A 513 -51.25 -1.48 14.39
N PRO A 514 -51.43 -2.52 15.23
CA PRO A 514 -52.34 -3.60 14.88
C PRO A 514 -53.73 -2.99 14.63
N PRO A 515 -54.49 -3.50 13.65
CA PRO A 515 -55.88 -3.06 13.49
C PRO A 515 -56.66 -3.37 14.77
N PRO A 516 -57.67 -2.56 15.12
CA PRO A 516 -58.55 -2.88 16.25
C PRO A 516 -59.20 -4.25 16.04
N ALA A 517 -59.34 -5.03 17.10
CA ALA A 517 -59.95 -6.33 17.04
C ALA A 517 -61.48 -6.18 16.94
N GLY A 518 -62.06 -6.64 15.83
CA GLY A 518 -63.51 -6.72 15.65
C GLY A 518 -64.00 -6.25 14.28
N GLU A 519 -63.83 -7.10 13.26
CA GLU A 519 -64.78 -7.19 12.13
C GLU A 519 -64.58 -8.55 11.44
N GLU A 520 -65.67 -9.23 11.10
CA GLU A 520 -65.64 -10.61 10.60
C GLU A 520 -65.27 -10.67 9.11
N ARG A 521 -64.47 -11.67 8.73
CA ARG A 521 -64.25 -11.96 7.30
C ARG A 521 -65.45 -12.75 6.75
N PRO A 522 -66.14 -12.27 5.70
CA PRO A 522 -67.06 -13.11 4.95
C PRO A 522 -66.29 -14.26 4.28
N LYS A 523 -66.93 -15.43 4.17
CA LYS A 523 -66.36 -16.61 3.52
C LYS A 523 -66.18 -16.38 2.01
N PRO A 524 -65.15 -16.96 1.37
CA PRO A 524 -65.05 -16.94 -0.09
C PRO A 524 -66.21 -17.72 -0.72
N HIS A 525 -66.75 -17.18 -1.81
CA HIS A 525 -67.81 -17.84 -2.58
C HIS A 525 -67.24 -18.89 -3.53
N GLU A 526 -67.92 -20.03 -3.66
CA GLU A 526 -67.65 -21.01 -4.72
C GLU A 526 -68.42 -20.66 -6.02
N GLY A 527 -67.89 -21.13 -7.16
CA GLY A 527 -68.50 -21.01 -8.48
C GLY A 527 -67.94 -19.86 -9.33
N ASN A 528 -67.82 -19.98 -10.66
CA ASN A 528 -68.11 -21.14 -11.53
C ASN A 528 -67.20 -21.14 -12.78
N LYS A 529 -67.24 -22.23 -13.55
CA LYS A 529 -66.44 -22.52 -14.74
C LYS A 529 -66.67 -21.57 -15.92
N ALA A 530 -65.62 -21.35 -16.70
CA ALA A 530 -65.63 -21.43 -18.16
C ALA A 530 -64.29 -22.05 -18.60
#